data_AF-A0A8D4D1Q3-F1
#
_entry.id   AF-A0A8D4D1Q3-F1
#
_cell.length_a   1.000
_cell.length_b   1.000
_cell.length_c   1.000
_cell.angle_alpha   90.00
_cell.angle_beta   90.00
_cell.angle_gamma   90.00
#
_symmetry.space_group_name_H-M   'P 1'
#
loop_
_entity.id
_entity.type
_entity.pdbx_description
1 polymer ?
#
loop_
_entity_poly.entity_id
_entity_poly.type
_entity_poly.pdbx_seq_one_letter_code
_entity_poly.pdbx_strand_id
1 'polypeptide(L)'
;MNNPWIYRDNIHRYERLLNNPNVVNFLKEDAKKEYPNKNFDSIVQRQIWLIHNLDQTKFTKLAKDAESFLSQGLVISPRAAIINEDGTISSHGFAPDDQFNTVTSRISRDNRERRVFGYDSPYGRSPDNVWEGSYPGWKKEDVTSDTKFQKYNVSSADGIKLTKLTREKPEKGSGALNEGLVVEIDASNTSGYDKTLKLINELKKDKVQVTSYRIKNMGNNDPSQKFRDILNALPDNIPQLELFFSAEATNTSSLIALENKRIKELSLYTLGNSLLHKWSFNPLALRNTEWINTVDYNVSRDFRPNTSIPTRITFDTIAFDSDDFKNKSFERINDGLRMVYFARNNEPFFQAGLGPGLNPDHNEGNNSYPMGLDFSRVEGIKSLRNLVFNDVVKSNNTPRKIRRLTLFNNSEAFEISSDELSNASFEHFATDSMDPYSKPKIMFSNGDTTNVIKISDSNELDQKAVWNLSKFFEYNEKLKASKRINVPKDALKLKEQLERLGYKVVNQDGNIIYT
;
A
#
# COMPACT_ATOMS: atom_id res chain seq x y z
N MET A 1 -43.01 -1.40 2.29
CA MET A 1 -42.31 -1.22 3.57
C MET A 1 -41.43 0.02 3.44
N ASN A 2 -41.83 1.11 4.10
CA ASN A 2 -41.17 2.42 4.05
C ASN A 2 -39.91 2.40 4.91
N ASN A 3 -38.74 2.66 4.31
CA ASN A 3 -37.51 2.82 5.07
C ASN A 3 -37.51 4.21 5.75
N PRO A 4 -37.55 4.31 7.09
CA PRO A 4 -37.62 5.59 7.83
C PRO A 4 -36.45 6.53 7.55
N TRP A 5 -35.31 6.00 7.08
CA TRP A 5 -34.12 6.77 6.76
C TRP A 5 -34.24 7.55 5.43
N ILE A 6 -34.81 6.94 4.39
CA ILE A 6 -35.10 7.61 3.10
C ILE A 6 -36.11 8.75 3.29
N TYR A 7 -36.98 8.59 4.29
CA TYR A 7 -38.01 9.55 4.66
C TYR A 7 -37.45 10.79 5.35
N ARG A 8 -36.50 10.61 6.29
CA ARG A 8 -35.81 11.72 6.97
C ARG A 8 -35.01 12.58 5.99
N ASP A 9 -34.21 11.98 5.12
CA ASP A 9 -33.35 12.72 4.19
C ASP A 9 -34.15 13.58 3.20
N ASN A 10 -35.29 13.07 2.71
CA ASN A 10 -36.15 13.84 1.81
C ASN A 10 -36.90 14.97 2.52
N ILE A 11 -37.29 14.81 3.79
CA ILE A 11 -37.88 15.91 4.55
C ILE A 11 -36.83 16.98 4.83
N HIS A 12 -35.62 16.61 5.25
CA HIS A 12 -34.55 17.56 5.54
C HIS A 12 -34.22 18.45 4.34
N ARG A 13 -34.26 17.91 3.12
CA ARG A 13 -34.06 18.69 1.88
C ARG A 13 -35.06 19.85 1.75
N TYR A 14 -36.32 19.66 2.11
CA TYR A 14 -37.38 20.66 1.94
C TYR A 14 -37.78 21.36 3.26
N GLU A 15 -37.16 21.01 4.38
CA GLU A 15 -37.60 21.39 5.73
C GLU A 15 -37.78 22.89 5.90
N ARG A 16 -36.84 23.69 5.39
CA ARG A 16 -36.90 25.16 5.40
C ARG A 16 -38.15 25.68 4.68
N LEU A 17 -38.39 25.20 3.46
CA LEU A 17 -39.58 25.56 2.68
C LEU A 17 -40.87 25.09 3.37
N LEU A 18 -40.94 23.83 3.81
CA LEU A 18 -42.16 23.24 4.37
C LEU A 18 -42.62 23.91 5.67
N ASN A 19 -41.68 24.46 6.43
CA ASN A 19 -41.93 25.18 7.67
C ASN A 19 -42.19 26.68 7.43
N ASN A 20 -42.09 27.15 6.19
CA ASN A 20 -42.36 28.54 5.82
C ASN A 20 -43.76 28.69 5.16
N PRO A 21 -44.53 29.75 5.48
CA PRO A 21 -45.81 30.03 4.82
C PRO A 21 -45.73 30.12 3.28
N ASN A 22 -44.56 30.46 2.74
CA ASN A 22 -44.31 30.59 1.31
C ASN A 22 -44.43 29.26 0.54
N VAL A 23 -44.43 28.10 1.22
CA VAL A 23 -44.60 26.76 0.60
C VAL A 23 -45.79 26.68 -0.35
N VAL A 24 -46.87 27.41 -0.06
CA VAL A 24 -48.11 27.44 -0.84
C VAL A 24 -47.86 27.91 -2.29
N ASN A 25 -46.87 28.77 -2.51
CA ASN A 25 -46.52 29.26 -3.84
C ASN A 25 -45.81 28.20 -4.70
N PHE A 26 -45.24 27.18 -4.06
CA PHE A 26 -44.52 26.08 -4.69
C PHE A 26 -45.36 24.81 -4.89
N LEU A 27 -46.64 24.84 -4.51
CA LEU A 27 -47.56 23.74 -4.76
C LEU A 27 -48.05 23.73 -6.21
N LYS A 28 -48.50 22.56 -6.67
CA LYS A 28 -49.33 22.42 -7.89
C LYS A 28 -50.64 23.21 -7.73
N GLU A 29 -51.21 23.67 -8.83
CA GLU A 29 -52.35 24.61 -8.80
C GLU A 29 -53.61 24.05 -8.13
N ASP A 30 -53.86 22.75 -8.24
CA ASP A 30 -54.93 22.03 -7.54
C ASP A 30 -54.66 21.95 -6.03
N ALA A 31 -53.45 21.54 -5.65
CA ALA A 31 -53.04 21.45 -4.26
C ALA A 31 -53.00 22.82 -3.56
N LYS A 32 -52.64 23.88 -4.27
CA LYS A 32 -52.65 25.26 -3.76
C LYS A 32 -54.05 25.70 -3.32
N LYS A 33 -55.10 25.27 -4.04
CA LYS A 33 -56.51 25.54 -3.71
C LYS A 33 -57.01 24.69 -2.54
N GLU A 34 -56.53 23.45 -2.45
CA GLU A 34 -56.92 22.50 -1.41
C GLU A 34 -56.29 22.82 -0.04
N TYR A 35 -55.02 23.21 -0.03
CA TYR A 35 -54.22 23.32 1.19
C TYR A 35 -54.81 24.21 2.30
N PRO A 36 -55.39 25.41 2.03
CA PRO A 36 -55.96 26.27 3.08
C PRO A 36 -57.12 25.63 3.85
N ASN A 37 -57.84 24.69 3.22
CA ASN A 37 -59.02 24.04 3.78
C ASN A 37 -58.72 22.62 4.28
N LYS A 38 -57.47 22.18 4.22
CA LYS A 38 -57.06 20.81 4.54
C LYS A 38 -56.59 20.74 5.99
N ASN A 39 -57.27 19.89 6.76
CA ASN A 39 -56.84 19.54 8.12
C ASN A 39 -55.87 18.35 8.07
N PHE A 40 -54.82 18.40 8.88
CA PHE A 40 -53.85 17.32 9.03
C PHE A 40 -53.81 16.88 10.49
N ASP A 41 -53.76 15.58 10.73
CA ASP A 41 -53.73 14.97 12.06
C ASP A 41 -52.34 15.11 12.72
N SER A 42 -51.30 15.40 11.93
CA SER A 42 -49.94 15.65 12.43
C SER A 42 -49.09 16.53 11.49
N ILE A 43 -48.03 17.14 12.05
CA ILE A 43 -47.02 17.90 11.29
C ILE A 43 -46.36 17.01 10.22
N VAL A 44 -46.08 15.76 10.57
CA VAL A 44 -45.47 14.76 9.68
C VAL A 44 -46.37 14.51 8.48
N GLN A 45 -47.66 14.24 8.69
CA GLN A 45 -48.63 14.05 7.61
C GLN A 45 -48.76 15.28 6.71
N ARG A 46 -48.75 16.49 7.30
CA ARG A 46 -48.71 17.76 6.56
C ARG A 46 -47.48 17.84 5.66
N GLN A 47 -46.29 17.55 6.18
CA GLN A 47 -45.04 17.60 5.42
C GLN A 47 -44.99 16.59 4.27
N ILE A 48 -45.47 15.35 4.47
CA ILE A 48 -45.60 14.36 3.38
C ILE A 48 -46.49 14.89 2.28
N TRP A 49 -47.67 15.38 2.66
CA TRP A 49 -48.65 15.85 1.71
C TRP A 49 -48.11 17.03 0.92
N LEU A 50 -47.42 17.97 1.58
CA LEU A 50 -46.76 19.09 0.92
C LEU A 50 -45.71 18.61 -0.08
N ILE A 51 -44.77 17.73 0.31
CA ILE A 51 -43.72 17.21 -0.59
C ILE A 51 -44.31 16.55 -1.84
N HIS A 52 -45.36 15.74 -1.68
CA HIS A 52 -46.02 15.06 -2.81
C HIS A 52 -46.69 16.05 -3.78
N ASN A 53 -47.07 17.21 -3.29
CA ASN A 53 -47.80 18.25 -4.03
C ASN A 53 -46.95 19.46 -4.41
N LEU A 54 -45.64 19.43 -4.13
CA LEU A 54 -44.72 20.42 -4.67
C LEU A 54 -44.65 20.30 -6.19
N ASP A 55 -44.69 21.44 -6.86
CA ASP A 55 -44.44 21.56 -8.29
C ASP A 55 -42.95 21.71 -8.53
N GLN A 56 -42.32 20.61 -8.98
CA GLN A 56 -40.88 20.55 -9.17
C GLN A 56 -40.39 21.55 -10.24
N THR A 57 -41.26 22.03 -11.13
CA THR A 57 -40.91 23.01 -12.17
C THR A 57 -40.64 24.42 -11.61
N LYS A 58 -41.00 24.67 -10.34
CA LYS A 58 -40.82 25.97 -9.68
C LYS A 58 -39.44 26.14 -9.02
N PHE A 59 -38.64 25.07 -8.91
CA PHE A 59 -37.29 25.10 -8.34
C PHE A 59 -36.24 25.24 -9.45
N THR A 60 -36.07 26.45 -9.98
CA THR A 60 -35.20 26.71 -11.16
C THR A 60 -34.02 27.63 -10.85
N LYS A 61 -33.95 28.20 -9.65
CA LYS A 61 -32.95 29.18 -9.27
C LYS A 61 -32.03 28.61 -8.20
N LEU A 62 -30.73 28.84 -8.39
CA LEU A 62 -29.74 28.63 -7.35
C LEU A 62 -29.80 29.77 -6.33
N ALA A 63 -29.48 29.46 -5.09
CA ALA A 63 -29.24 30.48 -4.08
C ALA A 63 -27.90 31.19 -4.36
N LYS A 64 -27.72 32.42 -3.85
CA LYS A 64 -26.52 33.24 -4.13
C LYS A 64 -25.20 32.57 -3.72
N ASP A 65 -25.23 31.83 -2.62
CA ASP A 65 -24.10 31.01 -2.15
C ASP A 65 -23.79 29.88 -3.15
N ALA A 66 -24.80 29.18 -3.64
CA ALA A 66 -24.65 28.13 -4.64
C ALA A 66 -24.15 28.67 -6.00
N GLU A 67 -24.60 29.84 -6.44
CA GLU A 67 -24.07 30.51 -7.64
C GLU A 67 -22.59 30.89 -7.47
N SER A 68 -22.22 31.41 -6.30
CA SER A 68 -20.83 31.76 -5.96
C SER A 68 -19.93 30.53 -5.99
N PHE A 69 -20.35 29.41 -5.41
CA PHE A 69 -19.58 28.16 -5.44
C PHE A 69 -19.51 27.52 -6.84
N LEU A 70 -20.60 27.62 -7.62
CA LEU A 70 -20.60 27.16 -9.01
C LEU A 70 -19.60 27.94 -9.86
N SER A 71 -19.46 29.25 -9.65
CA SER A 71 -18.44 30.06 -10.34
C SER A 71 -17.00 29.64 -10.01
N GLN A 72 -16.79 28.93 -8.89
CA GLN A 72 -15.51 28.36 -8.46
C GLN A 72 -15.32 26.90 -8.93
N GLY A 73 -16.26 26.37 -9.73
CA GLY A 73 -16.24 25.00 -10.24
C GLY A 73 -16.78 23.94 -9.27
N LEU A 74 -17.46 24.35 -8.20
CA LEU A 74 -18.07 23.45 -7.23
C LEU A 74 -19.58 23.31 -7.48
N VAL A 75 -20.09 22.09 -7.47
CA VAL A 75 -21.51 21.76 -7.64
C VAL A 75 -22.15 21.38 -6.30
N ILE A 76 -23.48 21.47 -6.26
CA ILE A 76 -24.30 21.04 -5.12
C ILE A 76 -24.13 19.53 -4.94
N SER A 77 -23.68 19.10 -3.75
CA SER A 77 -23.71 17.68 -3.38
C SER A 77 -25.16 17.17 -3.29
N PRO A 78 -25.57 16.15 -4.08
CA PRO A 78 -26.97 15.69 -4.10
C PRO A 78 -27.49 15.20 -2.73
N ARG A 79 -26.58 14.69 -1.89
CA ARG A 79 -26.90 14.17 -0.54
C ARG A 79 -27.07 15.27 0.51
N ALA A 80 -26.60 16.48 0.23
CA ALA A 80 -26.66 17.62 1.14
C ALA A 80 -27.52 18.77 0.58
N ALA A 81 -28.16 18.56 -0.56
CA ALA A 81 -28.99 19.54 -1.24
C ALA A 81 -30.18 19.97 -0.36
N ILE A 82 -30.45 21.27 -0.35
CA ILE A 82 -31.54 21.89 0.39
C ILE A 82 -32.33 22.85 -0.51
N ILE A 83 -33.59 23.05 -0.17
CA ILE A 83 -34.47 24.04 -0.76
C ILE A 83 -34.79 25.09 0.30
N ASN A 84 -34.37 26.33 0.05
CA ASN A 84 -34.62 27.45 0.94
C ASN A 84 -36.09 27.88 0.93
N GLU A 85 -36.44 28.73 1.89
CA GLU A 85 -37.78 29.28 2.08
C GLU A 85 -38.33 30.03 0.87
N ASP A 86 -37.44 30.58 0.04
CA ASP A 86 -37.76 31.31 -1.20
C ASP A 86 -37.76 30.41 -2.46
N GLY A 87 -37.58 29.09 -2.28
CA GLY A 87 -37.54 28.11 -3.35
C GLY A 87 -36.22 28.06 -4.11
N THR A 88 -35.18 28.77 -3.65
CA THR A 88 -33.83 28.62 -4.21
C THR A 88 -33.17 27.33 -3.76
N ILE A 89 -32.35 26.75 -4.64
CA ILE A 89 -31.62 25.50 -4.39
C ILE A 89 -30.22 25.84 -3.85
N SER A 90 -29.86 25.23 -2.72
CA SER A 90 -28.51 25.30 -2.15
C SER A 90 -28.07 23.92 -1.62
N SER A 91 -26.97 23.86 -0.87
CA SER A 91 -26.46 22.66 -0.23
C SER A 91 -25.77 22.96 1.08
N HIS A 92 -25.79 22.01 2.01
CA HIS A 92 -24.86 22.00 3.14
C HIS A 92 -23.43 21.60 2.74
N GLY A 93 -23.22 21.13 1.52
CA GLY A 93 -21.90 20.76 0.99
C GLY A 93 -21.76 21.00 -0.51
N PHE A 94 -20.66 21.64 -0.89
CA PHE A 94 -20.26 21.87 -2.28
C PHE A 94 -18.96 21.11 -2.56
N ALA A 95 -18.88 20.46 -3.71
CA ALA A 95 -17.70 19.70 -4.13
C ALA A 95 -17.52 19.88 -5.64
N PRO A 96 -16.31 19.69 -6.19
CA PRO A 96 -16.15 19.59 -7.64
C PRO A 96 -17.08 18.49 -8.17
N ASP A 97 -17.58 18.64 -9.39
CA ASP A 97 -18.29 17.54 -10.07
C ASP A 97 -17.40 16.27 -10.04
N ASP A 98 -18.00 15.09 -9.92
CA ASP A 98 -17.24 13.83 -9.84
C ASP A 98 -16.29 13.63 -11.03
N GLN A 99 -16.60 14.23 -12.20
CA GLN A 99 -15.75 14.25 -13.39
C GLN A 99 -14.54 15.19 -13.26
N PHE A 100 -14.63 16.23 -12.44
CA PHE A 100 -13.55 17.20 -12.15
C PHE A 100 -12.87 16.97 -10.79
N ASN A 101 -13.40 16.07 -9.97
CA ASN A 101 -12.74 15.61 -8.76
C ASN A 101 -11.52 14.77 -9.16
N THR A 102 -10.34 15.31 -8.86
CA THR A 102 -9.04 14.75 -9.27
C THR A 102 -8.79 13.35 -8.71
N VAL A 103 -9.41 12.99 -7.58
CA VAL A 103 -9.26 11.66 -6.95
C VAL A 103 -10.15 10.64 -7.66
N THR A 104 -11.44 10.92 -7.82
CA THR A 104 -12.39 10.00 -8.47
C THR A 104 -12.07 9.85 -9.96
N SER A 105 -11.72 10.94 -10.65
CA SER A 105 -11.28 10.89 -12.05
C SER A 105 -9.99 10.07 -12.24
N ARG A 106 -9.01 10.21 -11.33
CA ARG A 106 -7.81 9.36 -11.34
C ARG A 106 -8.16 7.88 -11.16
N ILE A 107 -8.99 7.56 -10.16
CA ILE A 107 -9.41 6.18 -9.89
C ILE A 107 -10.16 5.59 -11.09
N SER A 108 -11.13 6.30 -11.65
CA SER A 108 -11.85 5.87 -12.86
C SER A 108 -10.90 5.62 -14.03
N ARG A 109 -9.95 6.54 -14.27
CA ARG A 109 -8.93 6.38 -15.31
C ARG A 109 -8.06 5.16 -15.06
N ASP A 110 -7.53 4.99 -13.85
CA ASP A 110 -6.67 3.85 -13.52
C ASP A 110 -7.44 2.52 -13.63
N ASN A 111 -8.69 2.48 -13.18
CA ASN A 111 -9.57 1.31 -13.32
C ASN A 111 -9.87 0.97 -14.80
N ARG A 112 -9.98 1.98 -15.66
CA ARG A 112 -10.28 1.78 -17.09
C ARG A 112 -9.03 1.41 -17.89
N GLU A 113 -7.93 2.12 -17.67
CA GLU A 113 -6.77 2.12 -18.56
C GLU A 113 -5.62 1.24 -18.06
N ARG A 114 -5.37 1.22 -16.74
CA ARG A 114 -4.22 0.49 -16.16
C ARG A 114 -4.55 -0.95 -15.81
N ARG A 115 -5.78 -1.23 -15.37
CA ARG A 115 -6.21 -2.60 -15.11
C ARG A 115 -6.17 -3.48 -16.35
N VAL A 116 -5.93 -4.76 -16.14
CA VAL A 116 -6.04 -5.80 -17.16
C VAL A 116 -7.51 -6.12 -17.40
N PHE A 117 -8.25 -6.43 -16.34
CA PHE A 117 -9.71 -6.55 -16.36
C PHE A 117 -10.33 -5.18 -16.05
N GLY A 118 -10.20 -4.25 -17.01
CA GLY A 118 -10.61 -2.86 -16.84
C GLY A 118 -12.13 -2.66 -16.80
N TYR A 119 -12.55 -1.65 -16.03
CA TYR A 119 -13.95 -1.26 -15.84
C TYR A 119 -14.05 0.25 -15.55
N ASP A 120 -15.21 0.84 -15.86
CA ASP A 120 -15.46 2.27 -15.67
C ASP A 120 -16.20 2.51 -14.35
N SER A 121 -15.45 2.86 -13.30
CA SER A 121 -16.01 3.17 -11.99
C SER A 121 -15.05 4.05 -11.18
N PRO A 122 -15.56 5.02 -10.41
CA PRO A 122 -14.74 5.83 -9.50
C PRO A 122 -14.34 5.09 -8.21
N TYR A 123 -14.64 3.79 -8.11
CA TYR A 123 -14.34 2.98 -6.93
C TYR A 123 -13.40 1.81 -7.25
N GLY A 124 -12.50 1.50 -6.32
CA GLY A 124 -11.75 0.24 -6.35
C GLY A 124 -12.64 -0.96 -6.03
N ARG A 125 -12.10 -2.19 -6.18
CA ARG A 125 -12.80 -3.40 -5.78
C ARG A 125 -12.98 -3.45 -4.27
N SER A 126 -14.15 -3.91 -3.83
CA SER A 126 -14.41 -4.25 -2.42
C SER A 126 -13.54 -5.43 -1.96
N PRO A 127 -13.37 -5.66 -0.65
CA PRO A 127 -12.64 -6.82 -0.15
C PRO A 127 -13.12 -8.15 -0.76
N ASP A 128 -14.43 -8.35 -0.82
CA ASP A 128 -15.01 -9.59 -1.37
C ASP A 128 -14.68 -9.73 -2.85
N ASN A 129 -14.80 -8.65 -3.63
CA ASN A 129 -14.42 -8.66 -5.04
C ASN A 129 -12.92 -8.91 -5.23
N VAL A 130 -12.06 -8.36 -4.36
CA VAL A 130 -10.63 -8.64 -4.34
C VAL A 130 -10.38 -10.11 -4.01
N TRP A 131 -11.03 -10.71 -3.02
CA TRP A 131 -10.85 -12.12 -2.69
C TRP A 131 -11.32 -13.03 -3.83
N GLU A 132 -12.55 -12.82 -4.29
CA GLU A 132 -13.20 -13.64 -5.29
C GLU A 132 -12.59 -13.44 -6.68
N GLY A 133 -11.89 -12.33 -6.94
CA GLY A 133 -11.40 -12.01 -8.29
C GLY A 133 -12.53 -11.64 -9.22
N SER A 134 -13.51 -10.94 -8.68
CA SER A 134 -14.66 -10.42 -9.38
C SER A 134 -14.33 -8.99 -9.83
N TYR A 135 -14.68 -8.65 -11.07
CA TYR A 135 -14.46 -7.32 -11.64
C TYR A 135 -15.80 -6.77 -12.14
N PRO A 136 -16.17 -5.52 -11.83
CA PRO A 136 -17.39 -4.92 -12.34
C PRO A 136 -17.49 -5.01 -13.88
N GLY A 137 -18.64 -5.48 -14.39
CA GLY A 137 -18.86 -5.65 -15.84
C GLY A 137 -18.20 -6.89 -16.45
N TRP A 138 -17.71 -7.83 -15.63
CA TRP A 138 -17.15 -9.11 -16.08
C TRP A 138 -17.89 -10.29 -15.45
N LYS A 139 -18.33 -11.22 -16.31
CA LYS A 139 -18.90 -12.49 -15.90
C LYS A 139 -17.79 -13.51 -15.63
N LYS A 140 -17.87 -14.20 -14.50
CA LYS A 140 -16.93 -15.25 -14.09
C LYS A 140 -17.54 -16.64 -14.22
N GLU A 141 -16.79 -17.57 -14.81
CA GLU A 141 -17.18 -18.97 -14.99
C GLU A 141 -16.02 -19.89 -14.58
N ASP A 142 -16.33 -20.95 -13.82
CA ASP A 142 -15.35 -21.99 -13.50
C ASP A 142 -15.23 -22.96 -14.66
N VAL A 143 -14.03 -23.03 -15.25
CA VAL A 143 -13.73 -23.86 -16.42
C VAL A 143 -12.75 -24.98 -16.07
N THR A 144 -12.48 -25.22 -14.78
CA THR A 144 -11.48 -26.19 -14.33
C THR A 144 -11.74 -27.60 -14.90
N SER A 145 -13.01 -27.98 -15.06
CA SER A 145 -13.41 -29.31 -15.54
C SER A 145 -13.60 -29.41 -17.07
N ASP A 146 -13.40 -28.31 -17.82
CA ASP A 146 -13.52 -28.32 -19.28
C ASP A 146 -12.56 -29.33 -19.91
N THR A 147 -13.00 -30.04 -20.94
CA THR A 147 -12.22 -31.07 -21.66
C THR A 147 -10.83 -30.58 -22.10
N LYS A 148 -10.71 -29.30 -22.46
CA LYS A 148 -9.43 -28.70 -22.89
C LYS A 148 -8.37 -28.59 -21.77
N PHE A 149 -8.79 -28.58 -20.50
CA PHE A 149 -7.91 -28.47 -19.34
C PHE A 149 -7.71 -29.78 -18.59
N GLN A 150 -8.53 -30.81 -18.84
CA GLN A 150 -8.41 -32.13 -18.19
C GLN A 150 -7.02 -32.76 -18.37
N LYS A 151 -6.34 -32.51 -19.50
CA LYS A 151 -4.97 -32.99 -19.76
C LYS A 151 -3.92 -32.52 -18.74
N TYR A 152 -4.18 -31.43 -18.01
CA TYR A 152 -3.26 -30.90 -17.00
C TYR A 152 -3.42 -31.58 -15.63
N ASN A 153 -4.45 -32.42 -15.46
CA ASN A 153 -4.70 -33.19 -14.23
C ASN A 153 -4.71 -32.33 -12.95
N VAL A 154 -5.42 -31.20 -13.01
CA VAL A 154 -5.62 -30.27 -11.90
C VAL A 154 -7.09 -30.19 -11.51
N SER A 155 -7.35 -29.94 -10.23
CA SER A 155 -8.69 -29.81 -9.68
C SER A 155 -8.72 -28.84 -8.50
N SER A 156 -9.91 -28.42 -8.08
CA SER A 156 -10.06 -27.60 -6.88
C SER A 156 -9.58 -28.29 -5.61
N ALA A 157 -9.58 -29.63 -5.56
CA ALA A 157 -9.01 -30.39 -4.45
C ALA A 157 -7.47 -30.21 -4.33
N ASP A 158 -6.82 -29.88 -5.45
CA ASP A 158 -5.39 -29.54 -5.50
C ASP A 158 -5.14 -28.07 -5.14
N GLY A 159 -6.17 -27.32 -4.75
CA GLY A 159 -6.06 -25.87 -4.54
C GLY A 159 -5.85 -25.09 -5.84
N ILE A 160 -6.18 -25.67 -6.99
CA ILE A 160 -6.02 -25.03 -8.30
C ILE A 160 -7.40 -24.83 -8.93
N LYS A 161 -7.67 -23.63 -9.41
CA LYS A 161 -8.92 -23.28 -10.08
C LYS A 161 -8.65 -22.46 -11.33
N LEU A 162 -9.25 -22.88 -12.44
CA LEU A 162 -9.20 -22.14 -13.70
C LEU A 162 -10.55 -21.47 -13.92
N THR A 163 -10.55 -20.15 -14.07
CA THR A 163 -11.78 -19.40 -14.34
C THR A 163 -11.65 -18.55 -15.58
N LYS A 164 -12.71 -18.50 -16.37
CA LYS A 164 -12.85 -17.62 -17.52
C LYS A 164 -13.60 -16.36 -17.07
N LEU A 165 -13.03 -15.21 -17.37
CA LEU A 165 -13.69 -13.91 -17.26
C LEU A 165 -14.12 -13.45 -18.66
N THR A 166 -15.38 -13.09 -18.82
CA THR A 166 -15.92 -12.57 -20.09
C THR A 166 -16.57 -11.22 -19.83
N ARG A 167 -16.20 -10.21 -20.61
CA ARG A 167 -16.75 -8.86 -20.49
C ARG A 167 -18.23 -8.88 -20.89
N GLU A 168 -19.10 -8.35 -20.04
CA GLU A 168 -20.55 -8.35 -20.28
C GLU A 168 -20.94 -7.46 -21.47
N LYS A 169 -20.20 -6.36 -21.66
CA LYS A 169 -20.35 -5.44 -22.78
C LYS A 169 -19.04 -5.40 -23.57
N PRO A 170 -18.90 -6.16 -24.66
CA PRO A 170 -17.66 -6.21 -25.42
C PRO A 170 -17.21 -4.84 -25.93
N GLU A 171 -15.93 -4.55 -25.75
CA GLU A 171 -15.28 -3.35 -26.28
C GLU A 171 -14.81 -3.58 -27.73
N LYS A 172 -14.97 -2.56 -28.57
CA LYS A 172 -14.58 -2.56 -29.98
C LYS A 172 -13.20 -1.92 -30.13
N GLY A 173 -12.23 -2.65 -30.68
CA GLY A 173 -10.88 -2.15 -30.97
C GLY A 173 -9.85 -3.26 -31.01
N SER A 174 -8.81 -3.09 -31.84
CA SER A 174 -7.66 -4.01 -31.89
C SER A 174 -6.81 -3.83 -30.62
N GLY A 175 -7.10 -4.62 -29.58
CA GLY A 175 -6.40 -4.56 -28.29
C GLY A 175 -7.33 -4.61 -27.07
N ALA A 176 -8.64 -4.54 -27.27
CA ALA A 176 -9.62 -4.69 -26.20
C ALA A 176 -9.66 -6.13 -25.69
N LEU A 177 -9.44 -6.31 -24.39
CA LEU A 177 -9.64 -7.60 -23.73
C LEU A 177 -11.13 -7.79 -23.45
N ASN A 178 -11.72 -8.81 -24.07
CA ASN A 178 -13.12 -9.20 -23.88
C ASN A 178 -13.28 -10.57 -23.20
N GLU A 179 -12.21 -11.36 -23.18
CA GLU A 179 -12.14 -12.65 -22.49
C GLU A 179 -10.74 -12.84 -21.93
N GLY A 180 -10.62 -13.43 -20.73
CA GLY A 180 -9.34 -13.79 -20.15
C GLY A 180 -9.42 -15.04 -19.27
N LEU A 181 -8.34 -15.82 -19.29
CA LEU A 181 -8.17 -16.98 -18.43
C LEU A 181 -7.44 -16.57 -17.15
N VAL A 182 -7.99 -16.96 -16.01
CA VAL A 182 -7.44 -16.73 -14.68
C VAL A 182 -7.07 -18.08 -14.07
N VAL A 183 -5.82 -18.23 -13.66
CA VAL A 183 -5.32 -19.38 -12.89
C VAL A 183 -5.19 -18.95 -11.44
N GLU A 184 -6.02 -19.51 -10.57
CA GLU A 184 -6.00 -19.29 -9.13
C GLU A 184 -5.36 -20.51 -8.44
N ILE A 185 -4.43 -20.23 -7.53
CA ILE A 185 -3.63 -21.20 -6.79
C ILE A 185 -3.74 -20.88 -5.31
N ASP A 186 -4.10 -21.87 -4.50
CA ASP A 186 -4.01 -21.82 -3.04
C ASP A 186 -2.66 -22.38 -2.59
N ALA A 187 -1.75 -21.50 -2.19
CA ALA A 187 -0.41 -21.86 -1.73
C ALA A 187 -0.40 -22.67 -0.42
N SER A 188 -1.49 -22.65 0.34
CA SER A 188 -1.61 -23.45 1.57
C SER A 188 -1.94 -24.92 1.28
N ASN A 189 -2.26 -25.27 0.04
CA ASN A 189 -2.47 -26.66 -0.35
C ASN A 189 -1.12 -27.33 -0.68
N THR A 190 -0.64 -28.19 0.22
CA THR A 190 0.63 -28.91 0.06
C THR A 190 0.65 -29.82 -1.18
N SER A 191 -0.47 -30.49 -1.50
CA SER A 191 -0.60 -31.30 -2.72
C SER A 191 -0.62 -30.47 -4.00
N GLY A 192 -0.99 -29.19 -3.88
CA GLY A 192 -1.10 -28.23 -4.97
C GLY A 192 0.24 -27.61 -5.40
N TYR A 193 1.25 -27.55 -4.53
CA TYR A 193 2.50 -26.85 -4.82
C TYR A 193 3.23 -27.45 -6.03
N ASP A 194 3.50 -28.75 -6.02
CA ASP A 194 4.18 -29.44 -7.13
C ASP A 194 3.33 -29.42 -8.40
N LYS A 195 2.01 -29.59 -8.25
CA LYS A 195 1.06 -29.49 -9.37
C LYS A 195 1.02 -28.09 -9.97
N THR A 196 1.20 -27.04 -9.18
CA THR A 196 1.24 -25.64 -9.63
C THR A 196 2.44 -25.41 -10.54
N LEU A 197 3.63 -25.83 -10.10
CA LEU A 197 4.84 -25.67 -10.89
C LEU A 197 4.72 -26.43 -12.22
N LYS A 198 4.20 -27.67 -12.16
CA LYS A 198 3.93 -28.47 -13.36
C LYS A 198 2.93 -27.78 -14.28
N LEU A 199 1.78 -27.33 -13.75
CA LEU A 199 0.74 -26.64 -14.52
C LEU A 199 1.29 -25.41 -15.24
N ILE A 200 2.01 -24.53 -14.55
CA ILE A 200 2.57 -23.30 -15.15
C ILE A 200 3.49 -23.66 -16.32
N ASN A 201 4.36 -24.66 -16.16
CA ASN A 201 5.26 -25.10 -17.21
C ASN A 201 4.51 -25.74 -18.40
N GLU A 202 3.48 -26.54 -18.15
CA GLU A 202 2.66 -27.15 -19.20
C GLU A 202 1.83 -26.11 -19.96
N LEU A 203 1.23 -25.13 -19.27
CA LEU A 203 0.52 -24.01 -19.91
C LEU A 203 1.46 -23.18 -20.80
N LYS A 204 2.69 -22.92 -20.34
CA LYS A 204 3.73 -22.24 -21.13
C LYS A 204 4.12 -23.06 -22.37
N LYS A 205 4.37 -24.36 -22.20
CA LYS A 205 4.73 -25.28 -23.28
C LYS A 205 3.63 -25.33 -24.36
N ASP A 206 2.38 -25.38 -23.93
CA ASP A 206 1.21 -25.44 -24.79
C ASP A 206 0.78 -24.06 -25.32
N LYS A 207 1.49 -23.00 -24.94
CA LYS A 207 1.22 -21.60 -25.32
C LYS A 207 -0.21 -21.16 -24.96
N VAL A 208 -0.74 -21.66 -23.86
CA VAL A 208 -2.03 -21.22 -23.34
C VAL A 208 -1.88 -19.80 -22.80
N GLN A 209 -2.67 -18.87 -23.34
CA GLN A 209 -2.67 -17.49 -22.89
C GLN A 209 -3.40 -17.37 -21.55
N VAL A 210 -2.63 -17.32 -20.46
CA VAL A 210 -3.14 -16.98 -19.14
C VAL A 210 -3.09 -15.46 -18.96
N THR A 211 -4.25 -14.87 -18.66
CA THR A 211 -4.39 -13.43 -18.46
C THR A 211 -4.04 -13.02 -17.03
N SER A 212 -4.36 -13.86 -16.05
CA SER A 212 -4.10 -13.55 -14.64
C SER A 212 -3.66 -14.78 -13.86
N TYR A 213 -2.63 -14.60 -13.04
CA TYR A 213 -2.25 -15.55 -12.01
C TYR A 213 -2.59 -14.96 -10.63
N ARG A 214 -3.32 -15.73 -9.84
CA ARG A 214 -3.76 -15.34 -8.49
C ARG A 214 -3.23 -16.36 -7.49
N ILE A 215 -2.26 -15.98 -6.67
CA ILE A 215 -1.61 -16.88 -5.71
C ILE A 215 -2.07 -16.49 -4.31
N LYS A 216 -2.95 -17.30 -3.74
CA LYS A 216 -3.60 -17.07 -2.45
C LYS A 216 -2.85 -17.74 -1.31
N ASN A 217 -3.06 -17.24 -0.09
CA ASN A 217 -2.59 -17.85 1.16
C ASN A 217 -1.07 -18.09 1.22
N MET A 218 -0.28 -17.19 0.61
CA MET A 218 1.17 -17.30 0.59
C MET A 218 1.73 -17.18 2.01
N GLY A 219 2.41 -18.23 2.47
CA GLY A 219 3.07 -18.29 3.77
C GLY A 219 2.13 -18.59 4.94
N ASN A 220 0.93 -19.11 4.68
CA ASN A 220 -0.03 -19.47 5.72
C ASN A 220 0.40 -20.70 6.53
N ASN A 221 0.98 -21.72 5.89
CA ASN A 221 1.48 -22.92 6.58
C ASN A 221 2.93 -22.77 7.04
N ASP A 222 3.71 -21.99 6.30
CA ASP A 222 5.12 -21.76 6.57
C ASP A 222 5.46 -20.33 6.12
N PRO A 223 5.65 -19.37 7.05
CA PRO A 223 6.07 -18.01 6.72
C PRO A 223 7.43 -17.93 6.01
N SER A 224 8.22 -19.01 6.05
CA SER A 224 9.49 -19.16 5.33
C SER A 224 9.35 -19.85 3.97
N GLN A 225 8.13 -20.26 3.58
CA GLN A 225 7.85 -20.98 2.34
C GLN A 225 8.42 -20.21 1.14
N LYS A 226 9.29 -20.89 0.41
CA LYS A 226 10.00 -20.30 -0.73
C LYS A 226 9.09 -20.28 -1.95
N PHE A 227 8.35 -19.18 -2.13
CA PHE A 227 7.56 -18.92 -3.35
C PHE A 227 8.40 -18.56 -4.57
N ARG A 228 9.72 -18.42 -4.39
CA ARG A 228 10.66 -18.02 -5.44
C ARG A 228 10.53 -18.92 -6.67
N ASP A 229 10.37 -20.24 -6.50
CA ASP A 229 10.30 -21.18 -7.62
C ASP A 229 9.02 -21.04 -8.44
N ILE A 230 7.87 -20.89 -7.78
CA ILE A 230 6.59 -20.61 -8.46
C ILE A 230 6.67 -19.28 -9.21
N LEU A 231 7.14 -18.22 -8.54
CA LEU A 231 7.25 -16.89 -9.14
C LEU A 231 8.24 -16.86 -10.31
N ASN A 232 9.35 -17.60 -10.22
CA ASN A 232 10.30 -17.78 -11.33
C ASN A 232 9.67 -18.50 -12.53
N ALA A 233 8.85 -19.51 -12.27
CA ALA A 233 8.24 -20.34 -13.31
C ALA A 233 7.18 -19.60 -14.14
N LEU A 234 6.54 -18.55 -13.58
CA LEU A 234 5.59 -17.69 -14.29
C LEU A 234 6.14 -17.23 -15.66
N PRO A 235 5.28 -16.94 -16.64
CA PRO A 235 5.73 -16.44 -17.95
C PRO A 235 6.43 -15.08 -17.83
N ASP A 236 7.30 -14.74 -18.77
CA ASP A 236 8.07 -13.48 -18.70
C ASP A 236 7.23 -12.23 -18.97
N ASN A 237 6.11 -12.38 -19.67
CA ASN A 237 5.10 -11.34 -19.83
C ASN A 237 3.83 -11.79 -19.12
N ILE A 238 3.44 -11.06 -18.07
CA ILE A 238 2.29 -11.37 -17.24
C ILE A 238 1.33 -10.18 -17.33
N PRO A 239 0.12 -10.33 -17.89
CA PRO A 239 -0.83 -9.23 -17.88
C PRO A 239 -1.19 -8.87 -16.43
N GLN A 240 -1.68 -9.82 -15.63
CA GLN A 240 -2.01 -9.59 -14.23
C GLN A 240 -1.39 -10.61 -13.28
N LEU A 241 -0.84 -10.13 -12.15
CA LEU A 241 -0.41 -10.95 -11.03
C LEU A 241 -1.03 -10.43 -9.74
N GLU A 242 -1.74 -11.28 -9.01
CA GLU A 242 -2.27 -10.99 -7.68
C GLU A 242 -1.67 -11.94 -6.64
N LEU A 243 -1.01 -11.38 -5.63
CA LEU A 243 -0.34 -12.15 -4.57
C LEU A 243 -1.00 -11.83 -3.23
N PHE A 244 -1.46 -12.85 -2.52
CA PHE A 244 -2.10 -12.70 -1.22
C PHE A 244 -1.24 -13.36 -0.13
N PHE A 245 -0.61 -12.53 0.69
CA PHE A 245 0.27 -12.95 1.76
C PHE A 245 -0.50 -13.17 3.08
N SER A 246 -0.14 -14.22 3.80
CA SER A 246 -0.47 -14.33 5.21
C SER A 246 0.13 -13.15 5.98
N ALA A 247 -0.58 -12.66 7.01
CA ALA A 247 -0.10 -11.56 7.86
C ALA A 247 1.15 -11.91 8.68
N GLU A 248 1.42 -13.21 8.82
CA GLU A 248 2.60 -13.75 9.48
C GLU A 248 3.81 -13.80 8.53
N ALA A 249 3.57 -13.87 7.22
CA ALA A 249 4.58 -13.99 6.18
C ALA A 249 4.98 -12.64 5.57
N THR A 250 5.50 -11.72 6.41
CA THR A 250 5.89 -10.38 5.94
C THR A 250 7.24 -10.35 5.22
N ASN A 251 7.95 -11.47 5.17
CA ASN A 251 9.14 -11.63 4.36
C ASN A 251 8.76 -11.84 2.89
N THR A 252 8.89 -10.79 2.09
CA THR A 252 8.59 -10.83 0.65
C THR A 252 9.82 -11.11 -0.23
N SER A 253 10.92 -11.65 0.33
CA SER A 253 12.17 -11.97 -0.42
C SER A 253 11.93 -12.72 -1.73
N SER A 254 10.92 -13.59 -1.77
CA SER A 254 10.56 -14.35 -2.97
C SER A 254 10.19 -13.46 -4.17
N LEU A 255 9.71 -12.23 -3.94
CA LEU A 255 9.33 -11.29 -5.00
C LEU A 255 10.47 -10.95 -5.95
N ILE A 256 11.74 -11.05 -5.53
CA ILE A 256 12.89 -10.78 -6.42
C ILE A 256 12.92 -11.69 -7.66
N ALA A 257 12.24 -12.84 -7.62
CA ALA A 257 11.97 -13.69 -8.79
C ALA A 257 11.25 -12.97 -9.95
N LEU A 258 10.57 -11.86 -9.64
CA LEU A 258 9.84 -11.04 -10.60
C LEU A 258 10.72 -9.98 -11.29
N GLU A 259 11.98 -9.77 -10.87
CA GLU A 259 12.85 -8.69 -11.38
C GLU A 259 12.89 -8.63 -12.91
N ASN A 260 12.98 -9.78 -13.57
CA ASN A 260 13.11 -9.89 -15.03
C ASN A 260 11.77 -10.11 -15.75
N LYS A 261 10.64 -10.10 -15.04
CA LYS A 261 9.31 -10.29 -15.62
C LYS A 261 8.64 -8.95 -15.88
N ARG A 262 7.99 -8.84 -17.04
CA ARG A 262 7.17 -7.69 -17.42
C ARG A 262 5.76 -7.93 -16.93
N ILE A 263 5.30 -7.08 -16.01
CA ILE A 263 3.98 -7.20 -15.39
C ILE A 263 3.18 -5.95 -15.70
N LYS A 264 2.02 -6.08 -16.34
CA LYS A 264 1.16 -4.91 -16.60
C LYS A 264 0.48 -4.43 -15.31
N GLU A 265 -0.18 -5.33 -14.59
CA GLU A 265 -0.85 -5.06 -13.31
C GLU A 265 -0.36 -6.03 -12.22
N LEU A 266 0.25 -5.48 -11.16
CA LEU A 266 0.60 -6.22 -9.95
C LEU A 266 -0.28 -5.78 -8.78
N SER A 267 -0.82 -6.73 -8.02
CA SER A 267 -1.51 -6.45 -6.77
C SER A 267 -0.92 -7.27 -5.62
N LEU A 268 -0.66 -6.61 -4.49
CA LEU A 268 -0.05 -7.18 -3.29
C LEU A 268 -1.01 -7.01 -2.11
N TYR A 269 -1.60 -8.11 -1.67
CA TYR A 269 -2.63 -8.13 -0.62
C TYR A 269 -2.19 -8.91 0.60
N THR A 270 -2.83 -8.65 1.73
CA THR A 270 -2.79 -9.51 2.90
C THR A 270 -4.18 -9.66 3.50
N LEU A 271 -4.38 -10.73 4.27
CA LEU A 271 -5.61 -10.98 5.04
C LEU A 271 -5.55 -10.44 6.48
N GLY A 272 -4.42 -9.88 6.91
CA GLY A 272 -4.29 -9.27 8.23
C GLY A 272 -3.85 -7.81 8.19
N ASN A 273 -3.06 -7.38 9.17
CA ASN A 273 -2.67 -5.98 9.29
C ASN A 273 -1.73 -5.56 8.15
N SER A 274 -2.25 -4.77 7.21
CA SER A 274 -1.53 -4.24 6.04
C SER A 274 -0.59 -3.07 6.35
N LEU A 275 -0.62 -2.53 7.57
CA LEU A 275 0.11 -1.33 7.97
C LEU A 275 1.35 -1.64 8.83
N LEU A 276 1.70 -2.92 8.97
CA LEU A 276 2.87 -3.33 9.75
C LEU A 276 4.17 -2.85 9.08
N HIS A 277 5.04 -2.16 9.83
CA HIS A 277 6.34 -1.73 9.32
C HIS A 277 7.27 -2.88 8.90
N LYS A 278 6.99 -4.11 9.35
CA LYS A 278 7.71 -5.33 8.92
C LYS A 278 7.36 -5.78 7.49
N TRP A 279 6.33 -5.20 6.86
CA TRP A 279 6.13 -5.35 5.43
C TRP A 279 7.25 -4.60 4.71
N SER A 280 8.12 -5.36 4.08
CA SER A 280 9.20 -4.82 3.25
C SER A 280 9.11 -5.38 1.83
N PHE A 281 9.75 -4.72 0.87
CA PHE A 281 9.86 -5.20 -0.51
C PHE A 281 11.24 -4.87 -1.07
N ASN A 282 11.71 -5.70 -2.00
CA ASN A 282 12.89 -5.40 -2.80
C ASN A 282 12.49 -4.52 -4.00
N PRO A 283 13.03 -3.31 -4.16
CA PRO A 283 12.66 -2.42 -5.26
C PRO A 283 12.87 -3.06 -6.64
N LEU A 284 13.96 -3.81 -6.79
CA LEU A 284 14.35 -4.39 -8.08
C LEU A 284 13.36 -5.47 -8.54
N ALA A 285 12.63 -6.10 -7.61
CA ALA A 285 11.53 -7.01 -7.93
C ALA A 285 10.41 -6.36 -8.76
N LEU A 286 10.26 -5.04 -8.66
CA LEU A 286 9.15 -4.29 -9.23
C LEU A 286 9.55 -3.43 -10.43
N ARG A 287 10.85 -3.43 -10.81
CA ARG A 287 11.41 -2.50 -11.79
C ARG A 287 10.76 -2.58 -13.17
N ASN A 288 10.26 -3.75 -13.55
CA ASN A 288 9.62 -4.03 -14.84
C ASN A 288 8.08 -4.14 -14.73
N THR A 289 7.50 -3.71 -13.61
CA THR A 289 6.06 -3.63 -13.41
C THR A 289 5.54 -2.27 -13.85
N GLU A 290 4.60 -2.25 -14.80
CA GLU A 290 4.01 -1.03 -15.36
C GLU A 290 3.10 -0.32 -14.35
N TRP A 291 2.23 -1.07 -13.66
CA TRP A 291 1.37 -0.53 -12.63
C TRP A 291 1.22 -1.47 -11.45
N ILE A 292 1.41 -0.90 -10.25
CA ILE A 292 1.16 -1.57 -8.98
C ILE A 292 -0.14 -1.01 -8.41
N ASN A 293 -1.13 -1.87 -8.24
CA ASN A 293 -2.47 -1.48 -7.88
C ASN A 293 -2.54 -0.99 -6.43
N THR A 294 -2.92 0.28 -6.26
CA THR A 294 -3.21 0.91 -4.97
C THR A 294 -4.64 1.45 -4.89
N VAL A 295 -5.46 1.17 -5.90
CA VAL A 295 -6.85 1.66 -6.03
C VAL A 295 -7.82 0.79 -5.23
N ASP A 296 -7.54 -0.51 -5.15
CA ASP A 296 -8.37 -1.44 -4.38
C ASP A 296 -8.38 -1.13 -2.88
N TYR A 297 -9.38 -1.73 -2.22
CA TYR A 297 -9.67 -1.50 -0.82
C TYR A 297 -8.43 -1.55 0.09
N ASN A 298 -8.38 -0.56 0.99
CA ASN A 298 -7.46 -0.52 2.12
C ASN A 298 -8.28 -0.56 3.41
N VAL A 299 -7.86 -1.39 4.36
CA VAL A 299 -8.53 -1.64 5.64
C VAL A 299 -9.08 -0.38 6.31
N SER A 300 -10.35 -0.43 6.66
CA SER A 300 -11.07 0.56 7.46
C SER A 300 -11.23 0.04 8.89
N ARG A 301 -11.37 0.97 9.85
CA ARG A 301 -11.68 0.67 11.25
C ARG A 301 -13.05 0.03 11.46
N ASP A 302 -13.89 -0.01 10.42
CA ASP A 302 -15.28 -0.47 10.48
C ASP A 302 -15.43 -1.99 10.63
N PHE A 303 -14.36 -2.75 10.43
CA PHE A 303 -14.39 -4.21 10.55
C PHE A 303 -14.12 -4.69 11.97
N ARG A 304 -14.77 -5.80 12.35
CA ARG A 304 -14.56 -6.42 13.66
C ARG A 304 -13.10 -6.87 13.81
N PRO A 305 -12.50 -6.74 15.00
CA PRO A 305 -11.19 -7.33 15.29
C PRO A 305 -11.15 -8.81 14.87
N ASN A 306 -10.02 -9.25 14.31
CA ASN A 306 -9.75 -10.61 13.85
C ASN A 306 -10.55 -11.09 12.61
N THR A 307 -11.21 -10.20 11.88
CA THR A 307 -11.81 -10.55 10.59
C THR A 307 -10.72 -10.60 9.52
N SER A 308 -10.59 -11.74 8.81
CA SER A 308 -9.67 -11.87 7.68
C SER A 308 -10.22 -11.13 6.48
N ILE A 309 -9.64 -9.98 6.15
CA ILE A 309 -10.13 -9.09 5.09
C ILE A 309 -8.99 -8.86 4.11
N PRO A 310 -9.14 -9.23 2.85
CA PRO A 310 -8.17 -8.89 1.82
C PRO A 310 -8.05 -7.37 1.72
N THR A 311 -6.87 -6.88 2.03
CA THR A 311 -6.51 -5.47 1.97
C THR A 311 -5.17 -5.32 1.25
N ARG A 312 -5.00 -4.23 0.50
CA ARG A 312 -3.69 -3.90 -0.05
C ARG A 312 -2.68 -3.67 1.07
N ILE A 313 -1.44 -4.11 0.86
CA ILE A 313 -0.33 -3.87 1.80
C ILE A 313 0.17 -2.44 1.59
N THR A 314 0.39 -1.70 2.68
CA THR A 314 1.09 -0.41 2.65
C THR A 314 2.54 -0.65 3.04
N PHE A 315 3.44 -0.62 2.08
CA PHE A 315 4.87 -0.80 2.35
C PHE A 315 5.51 0.51 2.81
N ASP A 316 6.17 0.45 3.97
CA ASP A 316 6.95 1.55 4.54
C ASP A 316 8.42 1.16 4.80
N THR A 317 8.83 -0.01 4.32
CA THR A 317 10.19 -0.51 4.45
C THR A 317 10.69 -1.06 3.12
N ILE A 318 11.88 -0.64 2.72
CA ILE A 318 12.62 -1.18 1.58
C ILE A 318 13.58 -2.24 2.12
N ALA A 319 13.66 -3.40 1.47
CA ALA A 319 14.60 -4.45 1.83
C ALA A 319 15.47 -4.84 0.64
N PHE A 320 16.63 -5.41 0.92
CA PHE A 320 17.51 -5.97 -0.11
C PHE A 320 17.86 -7.42 0.22
N ASP A 321 18.39 -8.13 -0.76
CA ASP A 321 18.82 -9.53 -0.63
C ASP A 321 20.33 -9.64 -0.89
N SER A 322 20.95 -10.73 -0.45
CA SER A 322 22.41 -10.91 -0.55
C SER A 322 22.96 -10.76 -1.97
N ASP A 323 22.18 -11.15 -2.98
CA ASP A 323 22.51 -11.00 -4.40
C ASP A 323 22.67 -9.53 -4.82
N ASP A 324 21.99 -8.58 -4.15
CA ASP A 324 22.10 -7.15 -4.45
C ASP A 324 23.40 -6.53 -3.92
N PHE A 325 24.08 -7.22 -2.99
CA PHE A 325 25.37 -6.83 -2.43
C PHE A 325 26.51 -7.75 -2.90
N LYS A 326 26.32 -8.45 -4.03
CA LYS A 326 27.34 -9.33 -4.59
C LYS A 326 28.62 -8.52 -4.88
N ASN A 327 29.78 -9.13 -4.62
CA ASN A 327 31.09 -8.50 -4.74
C ASN A 327 31.27 -7.23 -3.87
N LYS A 328 30.48 -7.07 -2.79
CA LYS A 328 30.49 -5.90 -1.91
C LYS A 328 30.18 -4.58 -2.65
N SER A 329 29.44 -4.65 -3.75
CA SER A 329 29.00 -3.46 -4.51
C SER A 329 27.68 -2.92 -3.96
N PHE A 330 27.57 -1.60 -3.85
CA PHE A 330 26.34 -0.89 -3.48
C PHE A 330 25.51 -0.43 -4.68
N GLU A 331 25.95 -0.70 -5.91
CA GLU A 331 25.33 -0.19 -7.14
C GLU A 331 23.84 -0.56 -7.24
N ARG A 332 23.52 -1.86 -7.14
CA ARG A 332 22.14 -2.36 -7.20
C ARG A 332 21.26 -1.81 -6.08
N ILE A 333 21.83 -1.68 -4.88
CA ILE A 333 21.13 -1.12 -3.72
C ILE A 333 20.78 0.34 -3.99
N ASN A 334 21.75 1.13 -4.45
CA ASN A 334 21.56 2.53 -4.78
C ASN A 334 20.59 2.73 -5.96
N ASP A 335 20.61 1.86 -6.96
CA ASP A 335 19.61 1.86 -8.05
C ASP A 335 18.20 1.63 -7.50
N GLY A 336 18.04 0.66 -6.60
CA GLY A 336 16.78 0.37 -5.94
C GLY A 336 16.28 1.54 -5.08
N LEU A 337 17.16 2.15 -4.28
CA LEU A 337 16.85 3.33 -3.48
C LEU A 337 16.42 4.50 -4.38
N ARG A 338 17.17 4.79 -5.43
CA ARG A 338 16.85 5.85 -6.40
C ARG A 338 15.50 5.60 -7.08
N MET A 339 15.20 4.34 -7.42
CA MET A 339 13.92 3.99 -8.03
C MET A 339 12.75 4.39 -7.13
N VAL A 340 12.79 4.00 -5.84
CA VAL A 340 11.71 4.25 -4.89
C VAL A 340 11.61 5.72 -4.49
N TYR A 341 12.74 6.36 -4.22
CA TYR A 341 12.78 7.70 -3.65
C TYR A 341 12.59 8.83 -4.64
N PHE A 342 12.92 8.59 -5.92
CA PHE A 342 12.95 9.66 -6.91
C PHE A 342 12.32 9.25 -8.23
N ALA A 343 12.74 8.13 -8.84
CA ALA A 343 12.37 7.83 -10.23
C ALA A 343 10.90 7.41 -10.40
N ARG A 344 10.34 6.69 -9.43
CA ARG A 344 8.94 6.21 -9.44
C ARG A 344 8.12 6.73 -8.26
N ASN A 345 8.64 7.71 -7.52
CA ASN A 345 8.00 8.20 -6.30
C ASN A 345 6.69 8.98 -6.54
N ASN A 346 6.36 9.29 -7.80
CA ASN A 346 5.04 9.78 -8.21
C ASN A 346 3.96 8.68 -8.22
N GLU A 347 4.34 7.40 -8.22
CA GLU A 347 3.38 6.30 -8.10
C GLU A 347 2.98 6.10 -6.63
N PRO A 348 1.67 6.03 -6.31
CA PRO A 348 1.20 5.93 -4.92
C PRO A 348 1.78 4.76 -4.12
N PHE A 349 2.18 3.67 -4.78
CA PHE A 349 2.80 2.52 -4.12
C PHE A 349 4.11 2.89 -3.41
N PHE A 350 4.92 3.78 -4.02
CA PHE A 350 6.22 4.19 -3.48
C PHE A 350 6.11 5.38 -2.53
N GLN A 351 4.89 5.74 -2.09
CA GLN A 351 4.62 6.89 -1.23
C GLN A 351 4.27 6.54 0.23
N ALA A 352 4.42 5.27 0.60
CA ALA A 352 4.11 4.76 1.94
C ALA A 352 2.71 5.20 2.42
N GLY A 353 2.56 5.51 3.72
CA GLY A 353 1.26 5.81 4.34
C GLY A 353 0.75 7.26 4.19
N LEU A 354 1.62 8.22 3.88
CA LEU A 354 1.26 9.66 3.84
C LEU A 354 0.93 10.16 2.42
N GLY A 355 1.31 9.41 1.39
CA GLY A 355 0.84 9.64 0.03
C GLY A 355 1.50 10.82 -0.71
N PRO A 356 0.82 11.36 -1.73
CA PRO A 356 1.42 12.19 -2.79
C PRO A 356 1.74 13.64 -2.42
N GLY A 357 1.61 14.04 -1.15
CA GLY A 357 1.65 15.47 -0.79
C GLY A 357 0.57 16.27 -1.54
N LEU A 358 0.84 17.57 -1.77
CA LEU A 358 -0.12 18.49 -2.42
C LEU A 358 0.05 18.58 -3.94
N ASN A 359 1.23 18.24 -4.50
CA ASN A 359 1.58 18.43 -5.92
C ASN A 359 2.40 17.26 -6.49
N PRO A 360 1.81 16.06 -6.66
CA PRO A 360 2.57 14.83 -6.91
C PRO A 360 3.31 14.72 -8.25
N ASP A 361 2.77 15.31 -9.31
CA ASP A 361 3.25 15.09 -10.69
C ASP A 361 4.41 16.02 -11.09
N HIS A 362 4.66 17.07 -10.29
CA HIS A 362 5.66 18.11 -10.60
C HIS A 362 6.57 18.46 -9.40
N ASN A 363 6.45 17.70 -8.31
CA ASN A 363 7.22 17.94 -7.09
C ASN A 363 7.50 16.62 -6.35
N GLU A 364 8.19 15.71 -7.03
CA GLU A 364 8.52 14.38 -6.48
C GLU A 364 9.27 14.50 -5.14
N GLY A 365 10.04 15.56 -4.94
CA GLY A 365 10.71 15.88 -3.67
C GLY A 365 9.78 16.03 -2.46
N ASN A 366 8.51 16.40 -2.66
CA ASN A 366 7.53 16.59 -1.58
C ASN A 366 6.56 15.42 -1.38
N ASN A 367 6.63 14.39 -2.22
CA ASN A 367 5.88 13.16 -2.01
C ASN A 367 6.45 12.42 -0.79
N SER A 368 5.60 11.69 -0.08
CA SER A 368 6.04 10.75 0.95
C SER A 368 6.77 9.56 0.31
N TYR A 369 7.42 8.75 1.14
CA TYR A 369 8.26 7.63 0.74
C TYR A 369 8.48 6.67 1.92
N PRO A 370 8.85 5.40 1.67
CA PRO A 370 9.22 4.45 2.71
C PRO A 370 10.39 4.94 3.58
N MET A 371 10.17 4.99 4.90
CA MET A 371 11.19 5.45 5.85
C MET A 371 11.95 4.31 6.55
N GLY A 372 11.68 3.05 6.21
CA GLY A 372 12.43 1.89 6.68
C GLY A 372 13.41 1.35 5.65
N LEU A 373 14.60 0.95 6.10
CA LEU A 373 15.55 0.13 5.36
C LEU A 373 15.83 -1.16 6.12
N ASP A 374 15.82 -2.28 5.42
CA ASP A 374 15.98 -3.61 5.99
C ASP A 374 17.07 -4.40 5.27
N PHE A 375 18.21 -4.54 5.95
CA PHE A 375 19.35 -5.36 5.57
C PHE A 375 19.46 -6.62 6.44
N SER A 376 18.38 -7.06 7.09
CA SER A 376 18.34 -8.30 7.87
C SER A 376 18.66 -9.57 7.07
N ARG A 377 18.80 -9.48 5.75
CA ARG A 377 19.14 -10.58 4.84
C ARG A 377 20.48 -10.36 4.13
N VAL A 378 21.25 -9.34 4.52
CA VAL A 378 22.51 -8.94 3.90
C VAL A 378 23.59 -8.78 4.97
N GLU A 379 24.36 -9.84 5.23
CA GLU A 379 25.29 -9.91 6.36
C GLU A 379 26.40 -8.86 6.34
N GLY A 380 26.85 -8.49 5.13
CA GLY A 380 27.99 -7.61 4.89
C GLY A 380 27.71 -6.11 5.05
N ILE A 381 26.45 -5.70 5.22
CA ILE A 381 26.08 -4.30 5.42
C ILE A 381 25.90 -4.04 6.91
N LYS A 382 26.69 -3.10 7.45
CA LYS A 382 26.72 -2.79 8.88
C LYS A 382 26.20 -1.39 9.22
N SER A 383 25.95 -0.55 8.22
CA SER A 383 25.55 0.84 8.40
C SER A 383 24.88 1.41 7.13
N LEU A 384 24.72 2.74 7.04
CA LEU A 384 24.28 3.44 5.84
C LEU A 384 25.44 3.85 4.93
N ARG A 385 26.66 3.37 5.19
CA ARG A 385 27.85 3.64 4.39
C ARG A 385 27.59 3.38 2.91
N ASN A 386 28.05 4.31 2.07
CA ASN A 386 27.95 4.27 0.60
C ASN A 386 26.52 4.26 0.03
N LEU A 387 25.49 4.45 0.86
CA LEU A 387 24.12 4.60 0.38
C LEU A 387 23.86 6.04 -0.06
N VAL A 388 23.12 6.20 -1.16
CA VAL A 388 22.84 7.50 -1.77
C VAL A 388 21.41 7.93 -1.47
N PHE A 389 21.27 9.01 -0.69
CA PHE A 389 19.96 9.55 -0.28
C PHE A 389 19.57 10.85 -0.98
N ASN A 390 20.44 11.44 -1.80
CA ASN A 390 20.13 12.59 -2.64
C ASN A 390 19.78 12.15 -4.07
N ASP A 391 19.00 12.96 -4.77
CA ASP A 391 18.72 12.72 -6.18
C ASP A 391 19.92 13.17 -7.03
N VAL A 392 20.60 12.21 -7.65
CA VAL A 392 21.76 12.45 -8.52
C VAL A 392 21.38 12.95 -9.92
N VAL A 393 20.09 12.93 -10.28
CA VAL A 393 19.59 13.41 -11.58
C VAL A 393 18.87 14.74 -11.46
N LYS A 394 18.05 14.94 -10.42
CA LYS A 394 17.35 16.20 -10.13
C LYS A 394 17.78 16.76 -8.77
N SER A 395 18.91 17.46 -8.72
CA SER A 395 19.55 17.91 -7.47
C SER A 395 18.73 18.90 -6.63
N ASN A 396 17.63 19.45 -7.15
CA ASN A 396 16.69 20.28 -6.42
C ASN A 396 15.77 19.47 -5.49
N ASN A 397 15.67 18.15 -5.66
CA ASN A 397 14.92 17.29 -4.76
C ASN A 397 15.60 17.25 -3.39
N THR A 398 14.77 17.33 -2.33
CA THR A 398 15.27 17.23 -0.96
C THR A 398 15.83 15.81 -0.72
N PRO A 399 17.03 15.67 -0.11
CA PRO A 399 17.56 14.37 0.27
C PRO A 399 16.59 13.61 1.17
N ARG A 400 16.45 12.31 0.93
CA ARG A 400 15.61 11.43 1.73
C ARG A 400 16.28 11.09 3.06
N LYS A 401 15.45 10.78 4.05
CA LYS A 401 15.89 10.34 5.37
C LYS A 401 15.13 9.11 5.81
N ILE A 402 15.75 8.29 6.64
CA ILE A 402 15.13 7.08 7.17
C ILE A 402 14.80 7.25 8.65
N ARG A 403 13.85 6.47 9.15
CA ARG A 403 13.55 6.35 10.58
C ARG A 403 13.88 4.97 11.13
N ARG A 404 13.92 3.94 10.28
CA ARG A 404 14.14 2.56 10.74
C ARG A 404 15.22 1.91 9.91
N LEU A 405 16.17 1.28 10.58
CA LEU A 405 17.21 0.48 9.98
C LEU A 405 17.23 -0.89 10.66
N THR A 406 17.08 -1.97 9.89
CA THR A 406 17.32 -3.33 10.38
C THR A 406 18.63 -3.84 9.79
N LEU A 407 19.53 -4.34 10.63
CA LEU A 407 20.83 -4.89 10.23
C LEU A 407 20.88 -6.39 10.51
N PHE A 408 21.61 -7.14 9.69
CA PHE A 408 21.85 -8.55 9.97
C PHE A 408 22.76 -8.72 11.20
N ASN A 409 22.31 -9.52 12.14
CA ASN A 409 23.12 -10.12 13.19
C ASN A 409 22.50 -11.43 13.68
N ASN A 410 23.34 -12.39 14.04
CA ASN A 410 22.94 -13.69 14.59
C ASN A 410 23.61 -14.01 15.94
N SER A 411 24.34 -13.06 16.54
CA SER A 411 25.02 -13.23 17.83
C SER A 411 24.62 -12.17 18.87
N GLU A 412 25.02 -12.34 20.13
CA GLU A 412 24.82 -11.32 21.19
C GLU A 412 25.54 -10.00 20.87
N ALA A 413 26.68 -10.09 20.19
CA ALA A 413 27.52 -8.95 19.84
C ALA A 413 27.37 -8.59 18.35
N PHE A 414 27.06 -7.34 18.07
CA PHE A 414 27.12 -6.81 16.71
C PHE A 414 28.52 -6.30 16.41
N GLU A 415 29.20 -6.95 15.47
CA GLU A 415 30.57 -6.60 15.08
C GLU A 415 30.61 -5.46 14.06
N ILE A 416 31.44 -4.44 14.32
CA ILE A 416 31.66 -3.26 13.48
C ILE A 416 33.11 -2.74 13.63
N SER A 417 33.73 -2.21 12.58
CA SER A 417 35.08 -1.64 12.65
C SER A 417 35.04 -0.13 12.97
N SER A 418 36.19 0.44 13.36
CA SER A 418 36.34 1.90 13.51
C SER A 418 36.11 2.62 12.18
N ASP A 419 36.62 2.09 11.06
CA ASP A 419 36.42 2.65 9.71
C ASP A 419 34.94 2.64 9.28
N GLU A 420 34.22 1.56 9.58
CA GLU A 420 32.78 1.49 9.29
C GLU A 420 32.02 2.51 10.14
N LEU A 421 32.37 2.68 11.42
CA LEU A 421 31.78 3.71 12.28
C LEU A 421 32.06 5.12 11.77
N SER A 422 33.28 5.42 11.30
CA SER A 422 33.63 6.73 10.74
C SER A 422 32.79 7.09 9.50
N ASN A 423 32.36 6.07 8.75
CA ASN A 423 31.64 6.21 7.49
C ASN A 423 30.19 5.70 7.55
N ALA A 424 29.63 5.50 8.75
CA ALA A 424 28.34 4.84 8.92
C ALA A 424 27.13 5.66 8.40
N SER A 425 27.35 6.96 8.14
CA SER A 425 26.40 7.88 7.53
C SER A 425 25.04 8.00 8.23
N PHE A 426 25.01 7.93 9.57
CA PHE A 426 23.75 8.02 10.34
C PHE A 426 23.14 9.43 10.39
N GLU A 427 23.76 10.44 9.81
CA GLU A 427 23.17 11.76 9.56
C GLU A 427 21.91 11.71 8.68
N HIS A 428 21.72 10.59 7.95
CA HIS A 428 20.52 10.32 7.15
C HIS A 428 19.32 9.82 7.96
N PHE A 429 19.42 9.71 9.28
CA PHE A 429 18.23 9.51 10.11
C PHE A 429 17.40 10.80 10.24
N ALA A 430 16.07 10.67 10.15
CA ALA A 430 15.12 11.74 10.41
C ALA A 430 14.98 11.97 11.92
N THR A 431 15.57 13.05 12.42
CA THR A 431 15.59 13.41 13.85
C THR A 431 14.59 14.51 14.21
N ASP A 432 13.76 14.93 13.27
CA ASP A 432 12.75 15.96 13.44
C ASP A 432 11.59 15.46 14.32
N SER A 433 11.12 16.35 15.20
CA SER A 433 10.15 16.09 16.27
C SER A 433 8.69 16.13 15.82
N MET A 434 8.40 16.23 14.52
CA MET A 434 7.04 16.44 14.01
C MET A 434 6.10 15.25 14.24
N ASP A 435 6.65 14.07 14.56
CA ASP A 435 5.87 12.96 15.10
C ASP A 435 6.57 12.38 16.35
N PRO A 436 6.08 12.69 17.57
CA PRO A 436 6.67 12.20 18.81
C PRO A 436 6.61 10.67 18.96
N TYR A 437 5.85 9.96 18.11
CA TYR A 437 5.72 8.50 18.13
C TYR A 437 6.71 7.77 17.20
N SER A 438 7.50 8.48 16.37
CA SER A 438 8.39 7.87 15.37
C SER A 438 9.87 8.28 15.50
N LYS A 439 10.43 8.15 16.70
CA LYS A 439 11.88 8.26 16.90
C LYS A 439 12.65 7.27 16.01
N PRO A 440 13.86 7.62 15.55
CA PRO A 440 14.74 6.69 14.85
C PRO A 440 14.96 5.38 15.62
N LYS A 441 15.05 4.27 14.89
CA LYS A 441 15.28 2.92 15.44
C LYS A 441 16.32 2.16 14.62
N ILE A 442 17.23 1.50 15.32
CA ILE A 442 18.13 0.48 14.79
C ILE A 442 17.75 -0.87 15.40
N MET A 443 17.46 -1.84 14.54
CA MET A 443 17.04 -3.19 14.89
C MET A 443 18.03 -4.21 14.32
N PHE A 444 18.04 -5.41 14.88
CA PHE A 444 18.87 -6.51 14.40
C PHE A 444 17.99 -7.70 14.00
N SER A 445 18.45 -8.52 13.04
CA SER A 445 17.69 -9.69 12.56
C SER A 445 17.42 -10.75 13.64
N ASN A 446 18.25 -10.83 14.68
CA ASN A 446 18.04 -11.67 15.87
C ASN A 446 17.34 -10.93 17.03
N GLY A 447 16.73 -9.78 16.74
CA GLY A 447 15.96 -8.97 17.67
C GLY A 447 16.76 -8.55 18.91
N ASP A 448 16.17 -8.81 20.06
CA ASP A 448 16.68 -8.40 21.37
C ASP A 448 17.90 -9.18 21.87
N THR A 449 18.31 -10.22 21.13
CA THR A 449 19.53 -11.01 21.44
C THR A 449 20.78 -10.13 21.35
N THR A 450 20.81 -9.23 20.35
CA THR A 450 21.91 -8.28 20.20
C THR A 450 21.85 -7.23 21.31
N ASN A 451 22.79 -7.27 22.23
CA ASN A 451 22.89 -6.32 23.33
C ASN A 451 24.32 -5.78 23.56
N VAL A 452 25.29 -6.16 22.73
CA VAL A 452 26.68 -5.69 22.80
C VAL A 452 27.13 -5.17 21.43
N ILE A 453 27.91 -4.09 21.41
CA ILE A 453 28.71 -3.73 20.23
C ILE A 453 30.11 -4.34 20.37
N LYS A 454 30.63 -5.00 19.35
CA LYS A 454 32.03 -5.45 19.28
C LYS A 454 32.76 -4.61 18.26
N ILE A 455 33.72 -3.80 18.70
CA ILE A 455 34.62 -3.11 17.78
C ILE A 455 35.71 -4.09 17.38
N SER A 456 35.84 -4.40 16.09
CA SER A 456 36.69 -5.49 15.60
C SER A 456 38.18 -5.14 15.51
N ASP A 457 38.52 -3.86 15.56
CA ASP A 457 39.90 -3.35 15.50
C ASP A 457 40.29 -2.55 16.75
N SER A 458 41.55 -2.12 16.80
CA SER A 458 42.16 -1.47 17.97
C SER A 458 42.33 0.05 17.80
N ASN A 459 41.77 0.64 16.75
CA ASN A 459 41.98 2.07 16.47
C ASN A 459 41.11 2.92 17.40
N GLU A 460 41.63 4.08 17.83
CA GLU A 460 40.79 5.09 18.47
C GLU A 460 39.73 5.61 17.49
N LEU A 461 38.55 5.93 18.00
CA LEU A 461 37.44 6.45 17.21
C LEU A 461 37.61 7.94 16.94
N ASP A 462 37.46 8.35 15.70
CA ASP A 462 37.33 9.77 15.35
C ASP A 462 35.98 10.35 15.82
N GLN A 463 35.79 11.66 15.65
CA GLN A 463 34.55 12.33 16.07
C GLN A 463 33.29 11.78 15.39
N LYS A 464 33.37 11.40 14.10
CA LYS A 464 32.24 10.84 13.37
C LYS A 464 31.93 9.43 13.88
N ALA A 465 32.95 8.61 14.10
CA ALA A 465 32.81 7.27 14.65
C ALA A 465 32.21 7.30 16.06
N VAL A 466 32.64 8.23 16.93
CA VAL A 466 32.03 8.45 18.26
C VAL A 466 30.55 8.83 18.12
N TRP A 467 30.22 9.75 17.22
CA TRP A 467 28.84 10.17 17.00
C TRP A 467 27.98 9.01 16.47
N ASN A 468 28.42 8.29 15.44
CA ASN A 468 27.72 7.15 14.86
C ASN A 468 27.55 6.00 15.89
N LEU A 469 28.58 5.72 16.68
CA LEU A 469 28.50 4.76 17.78
C LEU A 469 27.41 5.15 18.77
N SER A 470 27.34 6.45 19.15
CA SER A 470 26.30 6.92 20.07
C SER A 470 24.88 6.67 19.53
N LYS A 471 24.68 6.73 18.20
CA LYS A 471 23.38 6.46 17.57
C LYS A 471 22.96 5.00 17.64
N PHE A 472 23.88 4.03 17.60
CA PHE A 472 23.55 2.64 17.91
C PHE A 472 22.93 2.51 19.30
N PHE A 473 23.51 3.16 20.31
CA PHE A 473 23.00 3.16 21.67
C PHE A 473 21.76 4.03 21.87
N GLU A 474 21.59 5.11 21.11
CA GLU A 474 20.41 5.97 21.19
C GLU A 474 19.18 5.31 20.57
N TYR A 475 19.36 4.61 19.45
CA TYR A 475 18.29 4.10 18.60
C TYR A 475 17.99 2.61 18.79
N ASN A 476 18.68 1.92 19.71
CA ASN A 476 18.38 0.55 20.10
C ASN A 476 18.27 0.43 21.63
N GLU A 477 17.09 0.09 22.13
CA GLU A 477 16.82 0.06 23.58
C GLU A 477 17.66 -0.99 24.35
N LYS A 478 18.02 -2.12 23.72
CA LYS A 478 18.85 -3.15 24.37
C LYS A 478 20.30 -2.71 24.50
N LEU A 479 20.86 -2.13 23.45
CA LEU A 479 22.19 -1.51 23.50
C LEU A 479 22.19 -0.37 24.52
N LYS A 480 21.20 0.52 24.48
CA LYS A 480 21.05 1.65 25.41
C LYS A 480 21.10 1.22 26.88
N ALA A 481 20.40 0.14 27.21
CA ALA A 481 20.32 -0.41 28.55
C ALA A 481 21.63 -1.07 28.98
N SER A 482 22.29 -1.81 28.08
CA SER A 482 23.53 -2.52 28.41
C SER A 482 24.72 -1.58 28.52
N LYS A 483 24.84 -0.62 27.59
CA LYS A 483 26.02 0.21 27.32
C LYS A 483 27.32 -0.62 27.16
N ARG A 484 27.22 -1.88 26.73
CA ARG A 484 28.35 -2.82 26.66
C ARG A 484 29.07 -2.72 25.32
N ILE A 485 30.39 -2.60 25.38
CA ILE A 485 31.27 -2.67 24.20
C ILE A 485 32.38 -3.68 24.44
N ASN A 486 32.61 -4.57 23.47
CA ASN A 486 33.78 -5.43 23.46
C ASN A 486 34.83 -4.85 22.51
N VAL A 487 36.10 -4.88 22.93
CA VAL A 487 37.25 -4.46 22.12
C VAL A 487 38.32 -5.55 22.13
N PRO A 488 39.25 -5.57 21.14
CA PRO A 488 40.38 -6.49 21.17
C PRO A 488 41.21 -6.31 22.44
N LYS A 489 41.82 -7.41 22.92
CA LYS A 489 42.57 -7.42 24.18
C LYS A 489 43.62 -6.30 24.29
N ASP A 490 44.30 -6.01 23.19
CA ASP A 490 45.43 -5.07 23.14
C ASP A 490 45.00 -3.63 22.78
N ALA A 491 43.70 -3.37 22.63
CA ALA A 491 43.14 -2.06 22.26
C ALA A 491 43.05 -1.09 23.46
N LEU A 492 44.14 -0.89 24.19
CA LEU A 492 44.17 -0.12 25.46
C LEU A 492 43.67 1.32 25.28
N LYS A 493 44.13 2.03 24.23
CA LYS A 493 43.74 3.42 23.98
C LYS A 493 42.26 3.56 23.63
N LEU A 494 41.76 2.67 22.75
CA LEU A 494 40.36 2.62 22.38
C LEU A 494 39.48 2.34 23.61
N LYS A 495 39.90 1.40 24.47
CA LYS A 495 39.21 1.13 25.74
C LYS A 495 39.10 2.38 26.60
N GLU A 496 40.22 3.05 26.89
CA GLU A 496 40.25 4.28 27.70
C GLU A 496 39.37 5.38 27.09
N GLN A 497 39.36 5.51 25.76
CA GLN A 497 38.48 6.45 25.06
C GLN A 497 37.00 6.13 25.29
N LEU A 498 36.59 4.88 25.12
CA LEU A 498 35.21 4.44 25.27
C LEU A 498 34.71 4.51 26.73
N GLU A 499 35.56 4.19 27.70
CA GLU A 499 35.26 4.33 29.12
C GLU A 499 35.04 5.81 29.50
N ARG A 500 35.87 6.73 28.97
CA ARG A 500 35.65 8.19 29.14
C ARG A 500 34.35 8.68 28.51
N LEU A 501 33.87 8.02 27.46
CA LEU A 501 32.57 8.30 26.84
C LEU A 501 31.39 7.67 27.62
N GLY A 502 31.66 6.92 28.69
CA GLY A 502 30.64 6.37 29.60
C GLY A 502 30.10 4.98 29.22
N TYR A 503 30.84 4.23 28.39
CA TYR A 503 30.51 2.84 28.05
C TYR A 503 31.15 1.83 29.02
N LYS A 504 30.55 0.64 29.13
CA LYS A 504 31.10 -0.50 29.85
C LYS A 504 31.92 -1.35 28.89
N VAL A 505 33.25 -1.29 28.99
CA VAL A 505 34.15 -1.92 28.03
C VAL A 505 34.74 -3.22 28.56
N VAL A 506 34.68 -4.28 27.77
CA VAL A 506 35.28 -5.60 28.09
C VAL A 506 36.32 -5.95 27.03
N ASN A 507 37.51 -6.36 27.48
CA ASN A 507 38.53 -6.94 26.60
C ASN A 507 38.15 -8.40 26.32
N GLN A 508 38.01 -8.78 25.05
CA GLN A 508 37.84 -10.18 24.66
C GLN A 508 39.08 -10.73 23.98
N ASP A 509 39.46 -11.97 24.32
CA ASP A 509 40.49 -12.71 23.60
C ASP A 509 40.02 -12.99 22.17
N GLY A 510 40.79 -12.54 21.19
CA GLY A 510 40.57 -12.82 19.78
C GLY A 510 40.97 -14.24 19.42
N ASN A 511 40.26 -15.26 19.90
CA ASN A 511 40.36 -16.61 19.35
C ASN A 511 39.22 -16.84 18.37
N ILE A 512 39.46 -16.48 17.10
CA ILE A 512 38.73 -17.06 15.97
C ILE A 512 39.66 -18.12 15.37
N ILE A 513 39.39 -19.38 15.69
CA ILE A 513 39.91 -20.52 14.94
C ILE A 513 39.09 -20.56 13.64
N TYR A 514 39.75 -20.40 12.50
CA TYR A 514 39.18 -20.83 11.23
C TYR A 514 39.26 -22.35 11.17
N THR A 515 38.11 -23.03 11.17
CA THR A 515 37.97 -24.38 10.62
C THR A 515 36.93 -24.36 9.53
#